data_AF-A0A381Z795-F1
#
_entry.id   AF-A0A381Z795-F1
#
_cell.length_a   1.000
_cell.length_b   1.000
_cell.length_c   1.000
_cell.angle_alpha   90.00
_cell.angle_beta   90.00
_cell.angle_gamma   90.00
#
_symmetry.space_group_name_H-M   'P 1'
#
loop_
_entity.id
_entity.type
_entity.pdbx_description
1 polymer ?
#
loop_
_entity_poly.entity_id
_entity_poly.type
_entity_poly.pdbx_seq_one_letter_code
_entity_poly.pdbx_strand_id
1 'polypeptide(L)'
;MNFISSHNRLTSGIFLFLTIGLLGATEISLKTQKWVQCLAFSPDGQRVVAGNDEGRLWVVDARTAKTVMQIKDVASVPTAVAWSHKGKLIAVGGW
;
A
#
# COMPACT_ATOMS: atom_id res chain seq x y z
N MET A 1 -10.26 22.17 20.37
CA MET A 1 -10.97 21.91 19.09
C MET A 1 -10.99 20.40 18.85
N ASN A 2 -12.17 19.79 18.91
CA ASN A 2 -12.37 18.37 18.64
C ASN A 2 -12.63 18.19 17.14
N PHE A 3 -11.76 17.50 16.42
CA PHE A 3 -12.10 16.97 15.10
C PHE A 3 -12.66 15.55 15.28
N ILE A 4 -13.98 15.48 15.33
CA ILE A 4 -14.74 14.24 15.17
C ILE A 4 -14.72 13.94 13.67
N SER A 5 -13.92 12.97 13.22
CA SER A 5 -14.13 12.36 11.91
C SER A 5 -15.10 11.19 12.09
N SER A 6 -16.39 11.53 12.03
CA SER A 6 -17.46 10.55 11.94
C SER A 6 -17.62 10.12 10.48
N HIS A 7 -17.06 8.98 10.10
CA HIS A 7 -17.67 8.16 9.05
C HIS A 7 -17.57 6.69 9.39
N ASN A 8 -18.54 6.28 10.19
CA ASN A 8 -18.97 4.91 10.34
C ASN A 8 -19.78 4.51 9.08
N ARG A 9 -19.12 3.91 8.09
CA ARG A 9 -19.72 2.91 7.21
C ARG A 9 -18.70 1.81 7.01
N LEU A 10 -18.97 0.69 7.68
CA LEU A 10 -18.32 -0.60 7.50
C LEU A 10 -18.54 -1.08 6.06
N THR A 11 -17.73 -0.59 5.13
CA THR A 11 -17.46 -1.28 3.87
C THR A 11 -16.04 -1.77 3.98
N SER A 12 -15.88 -3.09 4.13
CA SER A 12 -14.64 -3.83 4.33
C SER A 12 -13.52 -3.40 3.38
N GLY A 13 -12.70 -2.43 3.82
CA GLY A 13 -11.55 -1.90 3.12
C GLY A 13 -10.49 -1.53 4.15
N ILE A 14 -9.25 -1.98 3.91
CA ILE A 14 -8.12 -1.66 4.79
C ILE A 14 -7.55 -0.31 4.39
N PHE A 15 -7.38 0.55 5.39
CA PHE A 15 -6.87 1.90 5.25
C PHE A 15 -5.36 1.91 5.50
N LEU A 16 -4.56 2.30 4.51
CA LEU A 16 -3.14 2.57 4.70
C LEU A 16 -2.99 4.05 5.07
N PHE A 17 -2.71 4.33 6.34
CA PHE A 17 -2.42 5.68 6.81
C PHE A 17 -0.95 5.99 6.57
N LEU A 18 -0.66 6.91 5.64
CA LEU A 18 0.67 7.51 5.51
C LEU A 18 0.70 8.78 6.38
N THR A 19 1.45 8.76 7.47
CA THR A 19 1.79 9.99 8.20
C THR A 19 2.93 10.69 7.47
N ILE A 20 2.59 11.58 6.54
CA ILE A 20 3.54 12.58 6.04
C ILE A 20 3.67 13.62 7.15
N GLY A 21 4.90 13.92 7.57
CA GLY A 21 5.23 14.66 8.79
C GLY A 21 4.33 15.86 9.13
N LEU A 22 3.92 15.91 10.40
CA LEU A 22 3.35 17.00 11.21
C LEU A 22 2.22 17.91 10.69
N LEU A 23 1.80 17.88 9.42
CA LEU A 23 0.77 18.82 8.92
C LEU A 23 -0.43 18.17 8.23
N GLY A 24 -0.47 16.85 8.09
CA GLY A 24 -1.67 16.15 7.63
C GLY A 24 -1.41 14.69 7.27
N ALA A 25 -2.32 13.81 7.67
CA ALA A 25 -2.33 12.42 7.21
C ALA A 25 -2.91 12.37 5.79
N THR A 26 -2.17 11.81 4.85
CA THR A 26 -2.71 11.46 3.53
C THR A 26 -3.02 9.97 3.54
N GLU A 27 -4.29 9.64 3.35
CA GLU A 27 -4.74 8.25 3.31
C GLU A 27 -4.56 7.68 1.91
N ILE A 28 -3.83 6.57 1.78
CA ILE A 28 -3.79 5.80 0.54
C ILE A 28 -4.77 4.65 0.70
N SER A 29 -5.97 4.80 0.14
CA SER A 29 -6.98 3.74 0.16
C SER A 29 -6.78 2.81 -1.03
N LEU A 30 -6.22 1.62 -0.77
CA LEU A 30 -6.28 0.52 -1.73
C LEU A 30 -7.68 -0.11 -1.64
N LYS A 31 -8.46 -0.03 -2.72
CA LYS A 31 -9.76 -0.72 -2.81
C LYS A 31 -9.57 -2.23 -2.94
N THR A 32 -9.22 -2.88 -1.83
CA THR A 32 -9.13 -4.33 -1.70
C THR A 32 -9.95 -4.77 -0.49
N GLN A 33 -10.80 -5.78 -0.70
CA GLN A 33 -11.59 -6.44 0.36
C GLN A 33 -10.73 -7.45 1.16
N LYS A 34 -9.40 -7.31 1.12
CA LYS A 34 -8.42 -8.34 1.47
C LYS A 34 -7.29 -7.77 2.31
N TRP A 35 -6.64 -8.63 3.10
CA TRP A 35 -5.63 -8.19 4.06
C TRP A 35 -4.33 -7.82 3.38
N VAL A 36 -3.85 -6.59 3.61
CA VAL A 36 -2.52 -6.16 3.18
C VAL A 36 -1.50 -6.80 4.13
N GLN A 37 -0.63 -7.63 3.57
CA GLN A 37 0.35 -8.43 4.31
C GLN A 37 1.73 -7.76 4.33
N CYS A 38 2.03 -6.95 3.33
CA CYS A 38 3.34 -6.32 3.20
C CYS A 38 3.24 -4.99 2.45
N LEU A 39 4.17 -4.08 2.74
CA LEU A 39 4.29 -2.79 2.09
C LEU A 39 5.72 -2.25 2.15
N ALA A 40 6.13 -1.50 1.13
CA ALA A 40 7.40 -0.79 1.12
C ALA A 40 7.36 0.45 0.22
N PHE A 41 7.98 1.54 0.67
CA PHE A 41 8.25 2.69 -0.19
C PHE A 41 9.35 2.39 -1.20
N SER A 42 9.23 2.99 -2.37
CA SER A 42 10.36 3.15 -3.28
C SER A 42 11.44 4.04 -2.65
N PRO A 43 12.72 3.88 -3.02
CA PRO A 43 13.81 4.68 -2.43
C PRO A 43 13.67 6.19 -2.64
N ASP A 44 13.01 6.60 -3.72
CA ASP A 44 12.70 8.01 -4.03
C ASP A 44 11.44 8.54 -3.32
N GLY A 45 10.73 7.69 -2.57
CA GLY A 45 9.48 8.02 -1.86
C GLY A 45 8.27 8.28 -2.76
N GLN A 46 8.41 8.16 -4.08
CA GLN A 46 7.33 8.50 -5.02
C GLN A 46 6.29 7.38 -5.16
N ARG A 47 6.65 6.15 -4.79
CA ARG A 47 5.80 4.99 -4.94
C ARG A 47 5.74 4.16 -3.66
N VAL A 48 4.64 3.44 -3.51
CA VAL A 48 4.47 2.39 -2.51
C VAL A 48 4.15 1.10 -3.24
N VAL A 49 4.83 0.01 -2.89
CA VAL A 49 4.36 -1.33 -3.22
C VAL A 49 3.60 -1.88 -2.02
N ALA A 50 2.49 -2.56 -2.25
CA ALA A 50 1.72 -3.26 -1.24
C ALA A 50 1.22 -4.59 -1.77
N GLY A 51 1.23 -5.63 -0.93
CA GLY A 51 0.77 -6.98 -1.27
C GLY A 51 -0.33 -7.45 -0.35
N ASN A 52 -1.28 -8.25 -0.87
CA ASN A 52 -2.35 -8.84 -0.07
C ASN A 52 -2.23 -10.37 0.08
N ASP A 53 -3.09 -10.94 0.90
CA ASP A 53 -3.25 -12.38 1.15
C ASP A 53 -3.75 -13.23 -0.03
N GLU A 54 -4.03 -12.64 -1.20
CA GLU A 54 -4.42 -13.35 -2.42
C GLU A 54 -3.33 -13.32 -3.49
N GLY A 55 -2.08 -12.95 -3.14
CA GLY A 55 -1.00 -12.90 -4.10
C GLY A 55 -1.16 -11.76 -5.12
N ARG A 56 -1.84 -10.67 -4.74
CA ARG A 56 -1.89 -9.44 -5.54
C ARG A 56 -0.95 -8.41 -4.97
N LEU A 57 -0.21 -7.74 -5.86
CA LEU A 57 0.60 -6.57 -5.53
C LEU A 57 0.11 -5.35 -6.29
N TRP A 58 0.19 -4.19 -5.65
CA TRP A 58 -0.05 -2.89 -6.26
C TRP A 58 1.18 -2.02 -6.09
N VAL A 59 1.54 -1.32 -7.15
CA VAL A 59 2.42 -0.16 -7.08
C VAL A 59 1.56 1.08 -7.21
N VAL A 60 1.63 1.95 -6.22
CA VAL A 60 0.80 3.15 -6.09
C VAL A 60 1.68 4.38 -6.08
N ASP A 61 1.25 5.44 -6.76
CA ASP A 61 1.85 6.75 -6.64
C ASP A 61 1.53 7.33 -5.26
N ALA A 62 2.56 7.60 -4.46
CA ALA A 62 2.42 7.97 -3.05
C ALA A 62 1.73 9.32 -2.84
N ARG A 63 1.79 10.21 -3.84
CA ARG A 63 1.21 11.55 -3.77
C ARG A 63 -0.27 11.57 -4.14
N THR A 64 -0.64 10.78 -5.14
CA THR A 64 -1.98 10.80 -5.73
C THR A 64 -2.85 9.63 -5.31
N ALA A 65 -2.27 8.66 -4.59
CA ALA A 65 -2.90 7.39 -4.22
C ALA A 65 -3.44 6.59 -5.42
N LYS A 66 -2.94 6.85 -6.63
CA LYS A 66 -3.37 6.15 -7.85
C LYS A 66 -2.52 4.91 -8.08
N THR A 67 -3.16 3.79 -8.38
CA THR A 67 -2.47 2.58 -8.83
C THR A 67 -1.76 2.85 -10.15
N VAL A 68 -0.43 2.72 -10.14
CA VAL A 68 0.45 2.80 -11.30
C VAL A 68 0.58 1.45 -11.98
N MET A 69 0.63 0.38 -11.17
CA MET A 69 0.77 -0.99 -11.65
C MET A 69 0.04 -1.95 -10.73
N GLN A 70 -0.53 -3.00 -11.32
CA GLN A 70 -1.04 -4.14 -10.58
C GLN A 70 -0.37 -5.41 -11.11
N ILE A 71 0.19 -6.20 -10.19
CA ILE A 71 0.73 -7.52 -10.48
C ILE A 71 -0.26 -8.52 -9.89
N LYS A 72 -0.78 -9.37 -10.76
CA LYS A 72 -1.68 -10.48 -10.41
C LYS A 72 -0.85 -11.76 -10.43
N ASP A 73 -1.31 -12.76 -9.70
CA ASP A 73 -0.77 -14.12 -9.77
C ASP A 73 0.65 -14.27 -9.21
N VAL A 74 0.96 -13.55 -8.11
CA VAL A 74 2.08 -13.96 -7.25
C VAL A 74 1.74 -15.33 -6.68
N ALA A 75 2.57 -16.33 -6.96
CA ALA A 75 2.29 -17.73 -6.66
C ALA A 75 2.10 -18.06 -5.17
N SER A 76 2.42 -17.11 -4.29
CA SER A 76 2.38 -17.23 -2.84
C SER A 76 1.81 -15.97 -2.20
N VAL A 77 1.44 -16.08 -0.91
CA VAL A 77 1.06 -14.92 -0.11
C VAL A 77 2.30 -14.06 0.17
N PRO A 78 2.40 -12.84 -0.37
CA PRO A 78 3.56 -11.98 -0.16
C PRO A 78 3.58 -11.49 1.28
N THR A 79 4.58 -11.93 2.04
CA THR A 79 4.81 -11.50 3.43
C THR A 79 5.95 -10.49 3.54
N ALA A 80 6.78 -10.36 2.51
CA ALA A 80 7.85 -9.37 2.44
C ALA A 80 7.97 -8.79 1.05
N VAL A 81 8.23 -7.47 0.99
CA VAL A 81 8.53 -6.74 -0.24
C VAL A 81 9.69 -5.80 0.00
N ALA A 82 10.57 -5.67 -0.99
CA ALA A 82 11.68 -4.74 -0.95
C ALA A 82 11.94 -4.12 -2.32
N TRP A 83 12.25 -2.83 -2.34
CA TRP A 83 12.73 -2.17 -3.55
C TRP A 83 14.24 -2.27 -3.64
N SER A 84 14.75 -2.49 -4.85
CA SER A 84 16.18 -2.27 -5.13
C SER A 84 16.55 -0.80 -4.85
N HIS A 85 17.80 -0.54 -4.49
CA HIS A 85 18.28 0.81 -4.16
C HIS A 85 18.05 1.85 -5.29
N LYS A 86 18.08 1.42 -6.57
CA LYS A 86 17.80 2.28 -7.73
C LYS A 86 16.30 2.32 -8.12
N GLY A 87 15.42 1.67 -7.37
CA GLY A 87 13.97 1.64 -7.63
C GLY A 87 13.52 0.88 -8.87
N LYS A 88 14.41 0.10 -9.51
CA LYS A 88 14.13 -0.59 -10.78
C LYS A 88 13.52 -1.99 -10.60
N LEU A 89 13.85 -2.65 -9.51
CA LEU A 89 13.39 -4.00 -9.18
C LEU A 89 12.63 -4.00 -7.86
N ILE A 90 11.68 -4.93 -7.76
CA ILE A 90 10.95 -5.27 -6.54
C ILE A 90 11.21 -6.75 -6.27
N ALA A 91 11.73 -7.05 -5.08
CA ALA A 91 11.81 -8.41 -4.57
C ALA A 91 10.55 -8.71 -3.75
N VAL A 92 10.02 -9.92 -3.91
CA VAL A 92 8.81 -10.39 -3.21
C VAL A 92 9.14 -11.74 -2.59
N GLY A 93 8.89 -11.86 -1.28
CA GLY A 93 9.00 -13.11 -0.54
C GLY A 93 7.65 -13.50 0.06
N GLY A 94 7.36 -14.79 0.09
CA GLY A 94 6.09 -15.34 0.55
C GLY A 94 6.19 -16.85 0.76
N TRP A 95 5.10 -17.45 1.27
CA TRP A 95 4.97 -18.89 1.55
C TRP A 95 4.24 -19.61 0.43
#